data_AF-A0A2N0RTW6-F1
#
_entry.id   AF-A0A2N0RTW6-F1
#
_cell.length_a   1.000
_cell.length_b   1.000
_cell.length_c   1.000
_cell.angle_alpha   90.00
_cell.angle_beta   90.00
_cell.angle_gamma   90.00
#
_symmetry.space_group_name_H-M   'P 1'
#
loop_
_entity.id
_entity.type
_entity.pdbx_description
1 polymer ?
#
loop_
_entity_poly.entity_id
_entity_poly.type
_entity_poly.pdbx_seq_one_letter_code
_entity_poly.pdbx_strand_id
1 'polypeptide(L)'
;MQSAETNTENKRLSKGKKGLKKKIVDPFTRKDWYDVKAPSIFEVRNIGKTLVNRTQGLKNANDALKGRVFEVSLADLNKDEEQAFRKIKLRVDEVQGKNLLTNFHGMDFTSDKLRSLVKKWQSLIEAHVDVKTTDGYLLRLFAIAFTKRRPNQVRKTTYAQSSQIRQIRKKMFDIMTQQAATCDLKELVLKFVPESIGREIEKACQGIYPLQFVYIRKVKILKSPKFDVQKLMELHGDNIDTGSKMGGSGDFKEPEIQESV
;
A
#
# COMPACT_ATOMS: atom_id res chain seq x y z
N MET A 1 66.33 -59.54 -30.20
CA MET A 1 66.47 -58.07 -30.33
C MET A 1 65.75 -57.72 -31.63
N GLN A 2 64.64 -57.00 -31.72
CA GLN A 2 64.02 -55.90 -30.97
C GLN A 2 62.50 -55.95 -31.30
N SER A 3 61.65 -56.14 -30.30
CA SER A 3 60.72 -55.14 -29.73
C SER A 3 59.59 -54.68 -30.67
N ALA A 4 58.37 -55.06 -30.26
CA ALA A 4 57.08 -54.61 -30.76
C ALA A 4 56.86 -53.11 -30.49
N GLU A 5 56.12 -52.43 -31.36
CA GLU A 5 55.37 -51.22 -31.02
C GLU A 5 54.13 -51.12 -31.93
N THR A 6 52.98 -51.47 -31.36
CA THR A 6 51.65 -51.26 -31.96
C THR A 6 51.30 -49.78 -31.91
N ASN A 7 51.17 -49.15 -33.08
CA ASN A 7 50.60 -47.81 -33.23
C ASN A 7 49.16 -47.78 -32.69
N THR A 8 48.98 -47.25 -31.49
CA THR A 8 47.66 -46.83 -30.99
C THR A 8 47.47 -45.38 -31.41
N GLU A 9 46.65 -45.17 -32.45
CA GLU A 9 46.11 -43.85 -32.77
C GLU A 9 45.36 -43.32 -31.55
N ASN A 10 45.99 -42.40 -30.82
CA ASN A 10 45.27 -41.52 -29.91
C ASN A 10 44.29 -40.70 -30.77
N LYS A 11 43.04 -41.15 -30.81
CA LYS A 11 41.88 -40.34 -31.18
C LYS A 11 42.01 -39.01 -30.44
N ARG A 12 42.45 -37.98 -31.15
CA ARG A 12 42.35 -36.60 -30.72
C ARG A 12 40.88 -36.38 -30.40
N LEU A 13 40.54 -36.43 -29.11
CA LEU A 13 39.31 -35.89 -28.57
C LEU A 13 39.18 -34.50 -29.18
N SER A 14 38.27 -34.37 -30.15
CA SER A 14 37.87 -33.09 -30.70
C SER A 14 37.68 -32.18 -29.51
N LYS A 15 38.46 -31.10 -29.42
CA LYS A 15 38.30 -30.08 -28.37
C LYS A 15 36.81 -29.77 -28.31
N GLY A 16 36.11 -30.34 -27.31
CA GLY A 16 34.71 -30.09 -27.09
C GLY A 16 34.60 -28.58 -27.04
N LYS A 17 33.76 -27.99 -27.91
CA LYS A 17 33.51 -26.56 -27.98
C LYS A 17 33.54 -26.03 -26.55
N LYS A 18 34.61 -25.32 -26.18
CA LYS A 18 34.69 -24.61 -24.90
C LYS A 18 33.39 -23.84 -24.82
N GLY A 19 32.49 -24.29 -23.94
CA GLY A 19 31.16 -23.71 -23.80
C GLY A 19 31.36 -22.21 -23.76
N LEU A 20 30.76 -21.51 -24.73
CA LEU A 20 30.90 -20.07 -24.92
C LEU A 20 30.78 -19.45 -23.52
N LYS A 21 31.89 -18.96 -22.95
CA LYS A 21 31.89 -18.38 -21.60
C LYS A 21 30.81 -17.32 -21.65
N LYS A 22 29.66 -17.56 -21.02
CA LYS A 22 28.59 -16.58 -20.92
C LYS A 22 29.28 -15.33 -20.39
N LYS A 23 29.28 -14.23 -21.18
CA LYS A 23 29.81 -12.96 -20.70
C LYS A 23 29.19 -12.73 -19.33
N ILE A 24 30.04 -12.60 -18.32
CA ILE A 24 29.61 -12.23 -16.97
C ILE A 24 29.17 -10.78 -17.11
N VAL A 25 27.87 -10.59 -17.33
CA VAL A 25 27.22 -9.29 -17.44
C VAL A 25 26.57 -9.02 -16.10
N ASP A 26 26.85 -7.84 -15.54
CA ASP A 26 26.24 -7.41 -14.29
C ASP A 26 24.70 -7.47 -14.39
N PRO A 27 24.02 -8.23 -13.51
CA PRO A 27 22.57 -8.31 -13.48
C PRO A 27 21.84 -6.95 -13.40
N PHE A 28 22.45 -5.91 -12.81
CA PHE A 28 21.83 -4.58 -12.70
C PHE A 28 21.75 -3.84 -14.03
N THR A 29 22.62 -4.13 -14.99
CA THR A 29 22.57 -3.52 -16.34
C THR A 29 21.30 -3.87 -17.11
N ARG A 30 20.60 -4.93 -16.71
CA ARG A 30 19.36 -5.42 -17.33
C ARG A 30 18.11 -4.88 -16.64
N LYS A 31 18.25 -3.98 -15.67
CA LYS A 31 17.14 -3.48 -14.86
C LYS A 31 16.84 -2.03 -15.19
N ASP A 32 15.56 -1.70 -15.19
CA ASP A 32 15.08 -0.34 -15.35
C ASP A 32 14.38 0.13 -14.08
N TRP A 33 14.53 1.43 -13.82
CA TRP A 33 13.94 2.12 -12.67
C TRP A 33 12.60 2.75 -13.04
N TYR A 34 11.64 2.58 -12.15
CA TYR A 34 10.28 3.11 -12.25
C TYR A 34 9.97 3.93 -10.99
N ASP A 35 9.21 5.01 -11.14
CA ASP A 35 8.80 5.87 -10.04
C ASP A 35 7.45 5.39 -9.49
N VAL A 36 7.36 5.21 -8.17
CA VAL A 36 6.13 4.78 -7.48
C VAL A 36 5.33 6.01 -7.06
N LYS A 37 4.09 6.11 -7.56
CA LYS A 37 3.18 7.22 -7.27
C LYS A 37 2.07 6.80 -6.29
N ALA A 38 1.91 7.57 -5.21
CA ALA A 38 0.79 7.49 -4.29
C ALA A 38 -0.46 8.18 -4.89
N PRO A 39 -1.68 7.72 -4.52
CA PRO A 39 -2.92 8.42 -4.84
C PRO A 39 -2.94 9.87 -4.35
N SER A 40 -3.78 10.71 -4.96
CA SER A 40 -3.97 12.13 -4.57
C SER A 40 -4.64 12.34 -3.21
N ILE A 41 -4.95 11.26 -2.49
CA ILE A 41 -5.41 11.29 -1.09
C ILE A 41 -4.31 11.77 -0.15
N PHE A 42 -3.04 11.54 -0.53
CA PHE A 42 -1.87 11.89 0.25
C PHE A 42 -1.19 13.14 -0.34
N GLU A 43 -0.55 13.92 0.51
CA GLU A 43 0.14 15.15 0.07
C GLU A 43 1.37 14.84 -0.79
N VAL A 44 2.18 13.86 -0.36
CA VAL A 44 3.39 13.44 -1.07
C VAL A 44 3.06 12.33 -2.06
N ARG A 45 2.99 12.70 -3.33
CA ARG A 45 2.71 11.74 -4.42
C ARG A 45 3.89 10.84 -4.76
N ASN A 46 5.12 11.29 -4.61
CA ASN A 46 6.30 10.52 -5.01
C ASN A 46 6.86 9.74 -3.83
N ILE A 47 6.66 8.42 -3.80
CA ILE A 47 7.08 7.56 -2.69
C ILE A 47 8.55 7.19 -2.82
N GLY A 48 8.98 6.89 -4.05
CA GLY A 48 10.32 6.40 -4.31
C GLY A 48 10.42 5.68 -5.65
N LYS A 49 11.48 4.89 -5.82
CA LYS A 49 11.75 4.16 -7.06
C LYS A 49 11.81 2.66 -6.82
N THR A 50 11.39 1.89 -7.82
CA THR A 50 11.52 0.44 -7.83
C THR A 50 12.17 0.00 -9.12
N LEU A 51 12.98 -1.06 -9.04
CA LEU A 51 13.65 -1.65 -10.18
C LEU A 51 12.97 -2.96 -10.59
N VAL A 52 12.93 -3.20 -11.90
CA VAL A 52 12.48 -4.47 -12.48
C VAL A 52 13.40 -4.84 -13.64
N ASN A 53 13.45 -6.12 -13.98
CA ASN A 53 14.16 -6.56 -15.18
C ASN A 53 13.45 -5.99 -16.42
N ARG A 54 14.23 -5.59 -17.42
CA ARG A 54 13.73 -5.24 -18.75
C ARG A 54 12.93 -6.40 -19.32
N THR A 55 11.89 -6.06 -20.09
CA THR A 55 11.10 -7.04 -20.85
C THR A 55 12.04 -7.84 -21.76
N GLN A 56 12.01 -9.16 -21.62
CA GLN A 56 12.84 -10.07 -22.41
C GLN A 56 12.01 -11.32 -22.78
N GLY A 57 11.85 -11.53 -24.09
CA GLY A 57 11.04 -12.63 -24.62
C GLY A 57 9.62 -12.59 -24.07
N LEU A 58 9.19 -13.69 -23.45
CA LEU A 58 7.85 -13.85 -22.88
C LEU A 58 7.67 -13.21 -21.49
N LYS A 59 8.72 -12.67 -20.87
CA LYS A 59 8.64 -12.05 -19.54
C LYS A 59 8.48 -10.55 -19.68
N ASN A 60 7.27 -10.06 -19.44
CA ASN A 60 6.96 -8.63 -19.46
C ASN A 60 7.32 -7.96 -18.13
N ALA A 61 7.95 -6.79 -18.18
CA ALA A 61 8.27 -5.98 -17.01
C ALA A 61 7.00 -5.51 -16.28
N ASN A 62 5.95 -5.17 -17.04
CA ASN A 62 4.69 -4.66 -16.47
C ASN A 62 4.01 -5.70 -15.58
N ASP A 63 3.97 -6.96 -16.00
CA ASP A 63 3.35 -8.05 -15.22
C ASP A 63 4.12 -8.31 -13.91
N ALA A 64 5.44 -8.11 -13.92
CA ALA A 64 6.27 -8.24 -12.74
C ALA A 64 6.22 -7.01 -11.80
N LEU A 65 5.69 -5.88 -12.28
CA LEU A 65 5.48 -4.65 -11.50
C LEU A 65 4.09 -4.62 -10.88
N LYS A 66 3.05 -5.01 -11.63
CA LYS A 66 1.67 -5.10 -11.13
C LYS A 66 1.59 -6.10 -9.97
N GLY A 67 0.81 -5.75 -8.96
CA GLY A 67 0.63 -6.57 -7.76
C GLY A 67 1.73 -6.43 -6.70
N ARG A 68 2.82 -5.69 -6.95
CA ARG A 68 3.76 -5.33 -5.89
C ARG A 68 3.06 -4.47 -4.84
N VAL A 69 3.33 -4.75 -3.56
CA VAL A 69 2.78 -4.00 -2.43
C VAL A 69 3.94 -3.29 -1.74
N PHE A 70 3.86 -1.97 -1.66
CA PHE A 70 4.78 -1.12 -0.92
C PHE A 70 4.17 -0.78 0.44
N GLU A 71 4.97 -0.87 1.49
CA GLU A 71 4.59 -0.47 2.84
C GLU A 71 5.33 0.84 3.15
N VAL A 72 4.57 1.90 3.43
CA VAL A 72 5.08 3.26 3.60
C VAL A 72 4.52 3.84 4.88
N SER A 73 5.29 4.66 5.58
CA SER A 73 4.80 5.40 6.75
C SER A 73 3.81 6.47 6.32
N LEU A 74 2.75 6.69 7.10
CA LEU A 74 1.83 7.80 6.84
C LEU A 74 2.51 9.16 7.03
N ALA A 75 3.54 9.24 7.88
CA ALA A 75 4.34 10.45 8.04
C ALA A 75 5.04 10.87 6.75
N ASP A 76 5.59 9.91 6.00
CA ASP A 76 6.25 10.20 4.72
C ASP A 76 5.25 10.63 3.63
N LEU A 77 4.00 10.20 3.75
CA LEU A 77 2.93 10.51 2.80
C LEU A 77 2.27 11.87 3.06
N ASN A 78 2.18 12.32 4.33
CA ASN A 78 1.48 13.55 4.73
C ASN A 78 2.36 14.57 5.47
N LYS A 79 3.68 14.34 5.54
CA LYS A 79 4.66 15.19 6.26
C LYS A 79 4.30 15.48 7.73
N ASP A 80 3.61 14.53 8.36
CA ASP A 80 3.19 14.62 9.77
C ASP A 80 3.85 13.51 10.58
N GLU A 81 4.86 13.86 11.37
CA GLU A 81 5.64 12.93 12.19
C GLU A 81 4.81 12.25 13.29
N GLU A 82 3.71 12.87 13.77
CA GLU A 82 2.87 12.25 14.81
C GLU A 82 2.22 10.96 14.32
N GLN A 83 2.02 10.85 13.00
CA GLN A 83 1.38 9.71 12.33
C GLN A 83 2.39 8.64 11.87
N ALA A 84 3.66 8.74 12.26
CA ALA A 84 4.72 7.80 11.84
C ALA A 84 4.46 6.34 12.23
N PHE A 85 3.63 6.10 13.25
CA PHE A 85 3.29 4.75 13.69
C PHE A 85 2.31 4.01 12.75
N ARG A 86 1.76 4.69 11.74
CA ARG A 86 0.80 4.10 10.80
C ARG A 86 1.48 3.75 9.50
N LYS A 87 1.31 2.49 9.10
CA LYS A 87 1.88 1.94 7.87
C LYS A 87 0.76 1.73 6.87
N ILE A 88 0.86 2.39 5.73
CA ILE A 88 -0.06 2.26 4.61
C ILE A 88 0.54 1.27 3.61
N LYS A 89 -0.29 0.34 3.16
CA LYS A 89 0.05 -0.61 2.10
C LYS A 89 -0.54 -0.12 0.80
N LEU A 90 0.31 0.09 -0.19
CA LEU A 90 -0.05 0.57 -1.51
C LEU A 90 0.32 -0.49 -2.56
N ARG A 91 -0.68 -0.99 -3.28
CA ARG A 91 -0.51 -2.01 -4.32
C ARG A 91 -0.38 -1.33 -5.69
N VAL A 92 0.56 -1.75 -6.52
CA VAL A 92 0.64 -1.31 -7.92
C VAL A 92 -0.47 -1.99 -8.72
N ASP A 93 -1.39 -1.20 -9.27
CA ASP A 93 -2.47 -1.69 -10.12
C ASP A 93 -2.20 -1.42 -11.61
N GLU A 94 -1.61 -0.27 -11.96
CA GLU A 94 -1.31 0.10 -13.35
C GLU A 94 0.09 0.69 -13.53
N VAL A 95 0.67 0.48 -14.72
CA VAL A 95 1.99 1.00 -15.12
C VAL A 95 1.79 1.99 -16.27
N GLN A 96 2.11 3.25 -16.04
CA GLN A 96 2.04 4.33 -17.04
C GLN A 96 3.44 4.79 -17.42
N GLY A 97 3.98 4.27 -18.53
CA GLY A 97 5.35 4.56 -18.94
C GLY A 97 6.33 4.15 -17.83
N LYS A 98 6.97 5.13 -17.18
CA LYS A 98 7.89 4.92 -16.04
C LYS A 98 7.22 5.11 -14.66
N ASN A 99 5.96 5.53 -14.61
CA ASN A 99 5.22 5.75 -13.37
C ASN A 99 4.40 4.50 -13.00
N LEU A 100 4.38 4.16 -11.72
CA LEU A 100 3.56 3.10 -11.16
C LEU A 100 2.44 3.72 -10.35
N LEU A 101 1.20 3.53 -10.81
CA LEU A 101 0.02 4.01 -10.11
C LEU A 101 -0.38 2.99 -9.06
N THR A 102 -0.40 3.43 -7.80
CA THR A 102 -0.72 2.57 -6.67
C THR A 102 -2.12 2.82 -6.13
N ASN A 103 -2.74 1.80 -5.55
CA ASN A 103 -4.02 1.89 -4.87
C ASN A 103 -3.88 1.47 -3.41
N PHE A 104 -4.79 1.93 -2.56
CA PHE A 104 -4.83 1.50 -1.16
C PHE A 104 -5.08 0.00 -1.07
N HIS A 105 -4.24 -0.72 -0.32
CA HIS A 105 -4.34 -2.16 -0.11
C HIS A 105 -4.62 -2.54 1.36
N GLY A 106 -4.22 -1.69 2.29
CA GLY A 106 -4.45 -1.91 3.71
C GLY A 106 -3.68 -0.94 4.59
N MET A 107 -3.91 -1.06 5.89
CA MET A 107 -3.28 -0.24 6.92
C MET A 107 -2.91 -1.12 8.11
N ASP A 108 -1.77 -0.87 8.75
CA ASP A 108 -1.38 -1.53 9.98
C ASP A 108 -0.60 -0.55 10.88
N PHE A 109 -0.48 -0.90 12.16
CA PHE A 109 0.36 -0.16 13.10
C PHE A 109 1.80 -0.66 13.06
N THR A 110 2.76 0.19 13.43
CA THR A 110 4.10 -0.25 13.80
C THR A 110 4.06 -1.07 15.09
N SER A 111 4.99 -2.01 15.23
CA SER A 111 5.00 -2.94 16.36
C SER A 111 5.30 -2.26 17.69
N ASP A 112 6.14 -1.24 17.68
CA ASP A 112 6.51 -0.39 18.81
C ASP A 112 5.28 0.35 19.36
N LYS A 113 4.51 1.04 18.51
CA LYS A 113 3.29 1.72 18.95
C LYS A 113 2.29 0.75 19.54
N LEU A 114 1.99 -0.37 18.87
CA LEU A 114 1.06 -1.38 19.38
C LEU A 114 1.49 -1.87 20.77
N ARG A 115 2.77 -2.21 20.94
CA ARG A 115 3.32 -2.67 22.23
C ARG A 115 3.27 -1.58 23.30
N SER A 116 3.50 -0.32 22.93
CA SER A 116 3.45 0.80 23.88
C SER A 116 2.05 1.08 24.46
N LEU A 117 1.00 0.77 23.69
CA LEU A 117 -0.40 0.97 24.11
C LEU A 117 -0.85 -0.10 25.12
N VAL A 118 -0.35 -1.33 24.96
CA VAL A 118 -0.70 -2.46 25.82
C VAL A 118 0.05 -2.36 27.15
N LYS A 119 -0.62 -1.75 28.14
CA LYS A 119 -0.15 -1.65 29.53
C LYS A 119 -0.97 -2.55 30.47
N LYS A 120 -0.38 -2.90 31.61
CA LYS A 120 -1.08 -3.60 32.71
C LYS A 120 -2.12 -2.68 33.37
N TRP A 121 -3.04 -3.27 34.13
CA TRP A 121 -4.03 -2.57 34.97
C TRP A 121 -5.16 -1.83 34.23
N GLN A 122 -5.32 -2.10 32.94
CA GLN A 122 -6.43 -1.66 32.10
C GLN A 122 -6.95 -2.84 31.29
N SER A 123 -8.20 -2.77 30.84
CA SER A 123 -8.79 -3.76 29.95
C SER A 123 -8.48 -3.39 28.50
N LEU A 124 -8.02 -4.37 27.73
CA LEU A 124 -7.95 -4.28 26.27
C LEU A 124 -9.31 -4.70 25.70
N ILE A 125 -9.84 -3.88 24.80
CA ILE A 125 -11.08 -4.17 24.07
C ILE A 125 -10.75 -4.17 22.58
N GLU A 126 -10.91 -5.34 21.97
CA GLU A 126 -10.72 -5.56 20.54
C GLU A 126 -12.05 -5.83 19.85
N ALA A 127 -12.18 -5.30 18.64
CA ALA A 127 -13.32 -5.49 17.75
C ALA A 127 -12.82 -5.68 16.31
N HIS A 128 -13.45 -6.57 15.56
CA HIS A 128 -13.25 -6.69 14.12
C HIS A 128 -14.59 -6.83 13.39
N VAL A 129 -14.70 -6.20 12.23
CA VAL A 129 -15.91 -6.25 11.39
C VAL A 129 -15.51 -6.37 9.93
N ASP A 130 -16.29 -7.15 9.20
CA ASP A 130 -16.25 -7.20 7.74
C ASP A 130 -17.32 -6.27 7.18
N VAL A 131 -16.90 -5.26 6.42
CA VAL A 131 -17.80 -4.27 5.83
C VAL A 131 -17.54 -4.19 4.34
N LYS A 132 -18.63 -4.05 3.57
CA LYS A 132 -18.57 -3.78 2.15
C LYS A 132 -18.77 -2.28 1.94
N THR A 133 -17.86 -1.65 1.21
CA THR A 133 -17.96 -0.24 0.80
C THR A 133 -18.89 -0.09 -0.42
N THR A 134 -19.29 1.14 -0.72
CA THR A 134 -20.19 1.49 -1.83
C THR A 134 -19.61 1.14 -3.21
N ASP A 135 -18.30 1.33 -3.39
CA ASP A 135 -17.52 0.96 -4.58
C ASP A 135 -17.23 -0.55 -4.73
N GLY A 136 -17.67 -1.37 -3.76
CA GLY A 136 -17.67 -2.83 -3.85
C GLY A 136 -16.41 -3.52 -3.28
N TYR A 137 -15.54 -2.80 -2.56
CA TYR A 137 -14.48 -3.44 -1.78
C TYR A 137 -15.08 -4.10 -0.53
N LEU A 138 -14.55 -5.28 -0.19
CA LEU A 138 -14.86 -5.95 1.06
C LEU A 138 -13.65 -5.82 1.98
N LEU A 139 -13.82 -5.12 3.09
CA LEU A 139 -12.77 -4.73 4.02
C LEU A 139 -12.98 -5.42 5.38
N ARG A 140 -11.90 -5.85 6.02
CA ARG A 140 -11.89 -6.22 7.44
C ARG A 140 -11.19 -5.12 8.24
N LEU A 141 -11.96 -4.45 9.07
CA LEU A 141 -11.49 -3.41 9.98
C LEU A 141 -11.25 -4.02 11.36
N PHE A 142 -10.10 -3.71 11.96
CA PHE A 142 -9.77 -4.08 13.34
C PHE A 142 -9.65 -2.81 14.16
N ALA A 143 -10.48 -2.69 15.20
CA ALA A 143 -10.39 -1.61 16.16
C ALA A 143 -9.86 -2.12 17.50
N ILE A 144 -9.09 -1.27 18.16
CA ILE A 144 -8.54 -1.50 19.49
C ILE A 144 -8.90 -0.31 20.38
N ALA A 145 -9.22 -0.57 21.64
CA ALA A 145 -9.50 0.44 22.64
C ALA A 145 -8.98 -0.04 24.00
N PHE A 146 -8.65 0.91 24.88
CA PHE A 146 -8.25 0.65 26.25
C PHE A 146 -9.14 1.42 27.21
N THR A 147 -9.34 0.88 28.41
CA THR A 147 -10.06 1.59 29.46
C THR A 147 -9.22 2.74 30.01
N LYS A 148 -9.87 3.89 30.25
CA LYS A 148 -9.24 5.10 30.78
C LYS A 148 -9.38 5.16 32.29
N ARG A 149 -8.27 5.49 32.96
CA ARG A 149 -8.29 5.78 34.40
C ARG A 149 -8.92 7.14 34.64
N ARG A 150 -9.85 7.23 35.60
CA ARG A 150 -10.39 8.53 36.02
C ARG A 150 -9.35 9.26 36.89
N PRO A 151 -9.21 10.60 36.79
CA PRO A 151 -8.24 11.35 37.58
C PRO A 151 -8.34 11.10 39.10
N ASN A 152 -9.57 11.02 39.62
CA ASN A 152 -9.83 10.86 41.06
C ASN A 152 -9.90 9.38 41.50
N GLN A 153 -9.42 8.45 40.68
CA GLN A 153 -9.54 7.02 40.95
C GLN A 153 -8.41 6.53 41.87
N VAL A 154 -8.78 6.13 43.10
CA VAL A 154 -7.86 5.56 44.09
C VAL A 154 -7.35 4.18 43.67
N ARG A 155 -8.22 3.32 43.11
CA ARG A 155 -7.85 1.99 42.63
C ARG A 155 -6.85 2.09 41.47
N LYS A 156 -5.77 1.29 41.54
CA LYS A 156 -4.76 1.18 40.49
C LYS A 156 -5.31 0.54 39.21
N THR A 157 -6.31 -0.34 39.33
CA THR A 157 -6.88 -1.12 38.22
C THR A 157 -8.12 -0.47 37.63
N THR A 158 -8.26 -0.55 36.31
CA THR A 158 -9.36 0.03 35.51
C THR A 158 -9.99 -1.05 34.64
N TYR A 159 -10.42 -2.15 35.28
CA TYR A 159 -11.01 -3.25 34.55
C TYR A 159 -12.50 -3.02 34.29
N ALA A 160 -12.91 -3.17 33.03
CA ALA A 160 -14.31 -3.20 32.65
C ALA A 160 -14.89 -4.60 32.88
N GLN A 161 -16.15 -4.67 33.31
CA GLN A 161 -16.86 -5.94 33.44
C GLN A 161 -17.11 -6.55 32.06
N SER A 162 -17.26 -7.88 31.98
CA SER A 162 -17.51 -8.58 30.72
C SER A 162 -18.77 -8.10 30.00
N SER A 163 -19.81 -7.71 30.74
CA SER A 163 -21.04 -7.10 30.20
C SER A 163 -20.76 -5.77 29.50
N GLN A 164 -19.99 -4.88 30.15
CA GLN A 164 -19.56 -3.59 29.60
C GLN A 164 -18.69 -3.78 28.35
N ILE A 165 -17.75 -4.74 28.37
CA ILE A 165 -16.91 -5.05 27.20
C ILE A 165 -17.77 -5.49 26.00
N ARG A 166 -18.79 -6.33 26.22
CA ARG A 166 -19.72 -6.75 25.15
C ARG A 166 -20.53 -5.57 24.60
N GLN A 167 -21.02 -4.69 25.47
CA GLN A 167 -21.75 -3.48 25.05
C GLN A 167 -20.86 -2.52 24.25
N ILE A 168 -19.61 -2.31 24.68
CA ILE A 168 -18.63 -1.47 23.98
C ILE A 168 -18.33 -2.08 22.60
N ARG A 169 -18.07 -3.40 22.51
CA ARG A 169 -17.86 -4.08 21.23
C ARG A 169 -19.04 -3.91 20.28
N LYS A 170 -20.27 -4.01 20.77
CA LYS A 170 -21.47 -3.77 19.97
C LYS A 170 -21.47 -2.35 19.38
N LYS A 171 -21.22 -1.32 20.20
CA LYS A 171 -21.11 0.07 19.71
C LYS A 171 -19.96 0.27 18.72
N MET A 172 -18.82 -0.39 18.94
CA MET A 172 -17.71 -0.37 17.98
C MET A 172 -18.13 -0.94 16.63
N PHE A 173 -18.84 -2.08 16.63
CA PHE A 173 -19.32 -2.70 15.40
C PHE A 173 -20.32 -1.81 14.66
N ASP A 174 -21.28 -1.23 15.37
CA ASP A 174 -22.31 -0.38 14.79
C ASP A 174 -21.69 0.85 14.11
N ILE A 175 -20.79 1.57 14.80
CA ILE A 175 -20.14 2.78 14.27
C ILE A 175 -19.21 2.45 13.09
N MET A 176 -18.40 1.39 13.22
CA MET A 176 -17.50 0.97 12.13
C MET A 176 -18.28 0.58 10.88
N THR A 177 -19.40 -0.13 11.04
CA THR A 177 -20.27 -0.53 9.92
C THR A 177 -20.93 0.68 9.29
N GLN A 178 -21.50 1.57 10.10
CA GLN A 178 -22.18 2.78 9.62
C GLN A 178 -21.24 3.71 8.82
N GLN A 179 -20.03 3.94 9.34
CA GLN A 179 -19.07 4.85 8.71
C GLN A 179 -18.42 4.27 7.44
N ALA A 180 -18.25 2.95 7.38
CA ALA A 180 -17.61 2.28 6.24
C ALA A 180 -18.57 1.82 5.14
N ALA A 181 -19.83 1.50 5.48
CA ALA A 181 -20.82 1.07 4.48
C ALA A 181 -21.40 2.23 3.65
N THR A 182 -21.28 3.47 4.15
CA THR A 182 -21.80 4.68 3.51
C THR A 182 -20.79 5.38 2.61
N CYS A 183 -19.51 4.98 2.67
CA CYS A 183 -18.41 5.66 2.00
C CYS A 183 -17.69 4.77 1.00
N ASP A 184 -17.14 5.41 -0.03
CA ASP A 184 -16.18 4.80 -0.95
C ASP A 184 -14.82 4.60 -0.27
N LEU A 185 -13.95 3.78 -0.87
CA LEU A 185 -12.62 3.51 -0.32
C LEU A 185 -11.80 4.79 -0.12
N LYS A 186 -11.90 5.74 -1.05
CA LYS A 186 -11.21 7.04 -1.00
C LYS A 186 -11.58 7.83 0.26
N GLU A 187 -12.87 8.01 0.49
CA GLU A 187 -13.40 8.74 1.65
C GLU A 187 -13.09 8.01 2.95
N LEU A 188 -13.16 6.67 2.94
CA LEU A 188 -12.88 5.87 4.11
C LEU A 188 -11.40 5.99 4.55
N VAL A 189 -10.46 6.05 3.60
CA VAL A 189 -9.04 6.32 3.90
C VAL A 189 -8.86 7.73 4.48
N LEU A 190 -9.56 8.74 3.94
CA LEU A 190 -9.57 10.10 4.50
C LEU A 190 -10.12 10.14 5.93
N LYS A 191 -11.08 9.27 6.29
CA LYS A 191 -11.58 9.14 7.67
C LYS A 191 -10.57 8.48 8.60
N PHE A 192 -9.70 7.60 8.09
CA PHE A 192 -8.67 6.94 8.89
C PHE A 192 -7.60 7.93 9.33
N VAL A 193 -7.11 8.81 8.45
CA VAL A 193 -6.00 9.75 8.72
C VAL A 193 -6.21 10.58 9.99
N PRO A 194 -7.31 11.34 10.18
CA PRO A 194 -7.60 12.11 11.39
C PRO A 194 -8.28 11.29 12.51
N GLU A 195 -8.41 9.97 12.33
CA GLU A 195 -9.00 9.05 13.32
C GLU A 195 -10.46 9.34 13.71
N SER A 196 -11.23 9.90 12.78
CA SER A 196 -12.64 10.29 13.01
C SER A 196 -13.48 9.17 13.64
N ILE A 197 -13.34 7.94 13.12
CA ILE A 197 -14.06 6.75 13.62
C ILE A 197 -13.65 6.41 15.06
N GLY A 198 -12.36 6.55 15.41
CA GLY A 198 -11.87 6.28 16.76
C GLY A 198 -12.46 7.25 17.78
N ARG A 199 -12.50 8.55 17.42
CA ARG A 199 -13.08 9.61 18.25
C ARG A 199 -14.59 9.43 18.44
N GLU A 200 -15.30 9.01 17.39
CA GLU A 200 -16.73 8.74 17.45
C GLU A 200 -17.05 7.55 18.38
N ILE A 201 -16.25 6.48 18.30
CA ILE A 201 -16.34 5.34 19.23
C ILE A 201 -16.10 5.78 20.68
N GLU A 202 -15.07 6.60 20.92
CA GLU A 202 -14.77 7.11 22.27
C GLU A 202 -15.96 7.88 22.84
N LYS A 203 -16.52 8.83 22.06
CA LYS A 203 -17.68 9.63 22.46
C LYS A 203 -18.90 8.77 22.74
N ALA A 204 -19.20 7.80 21.88
CA ALA A 204 -20.37 6.93 22.03
C ALA A 204 -20.24 5.96 23.22
N CYS A 205 -19.02 5.54 23.57
CA CYS A 205 -18.76 4.59 24.65
C CYS A 205 -18.60 5.25 26.02
N GLN A 206 -18.43 6.58 26.08
CA GLN A 206 -18.23 7.34 27.32
C GLN A 206 -19.30 7.07 28.40
N GLY A 207 -20.55 6.83 27.98
CA GLY A 207 -21.65 6.50 28.90
C GLY A 207 -21.60 5.09 29.50
N ILE A 208 -20.84 4.16 28.91
CA ILE A 208 -20.67 2.79 29.43
C ILE A 208 -19.41 2.72 30.30
N TYR A 209 -18.27 3.10 29.72
CA TYR A 209 -16.98 3.15 30.39
C TYR A 209 -16.07 4.12 29.64
N PRO A 210 -15.32 5.01 30.33
CA PRO A 210 -14.40 5.92 29.66
C PRO A 210 -13.27 5.16 28.96
N LEU A 211 -13.06 5.44 27.68
CA LEU A 211 -12.01 4.82 26.87
C LEU A 211 -10.85 5.78 26.62
N GLN A 212 -9.70 5.24 26.25
CA GLN A 212 -8.53 5.95 25.75
C GLN A 212 -7.88 5.12 24.64
N PHE A 213 -7.09 5.79 23.79
CA PHE A 213 -6.34 5.13 22.72
C PHE A 213 -7.24 4.25 21.84
N VAL A 214 -8.34 4.84 21.35
CA VAL A 214 -9.29 4.17 20.47
C VAL A 214 -8.84 4.36 19.02
N TYR A 215 -8.39 3.28 18.40
CA TYR A 215 -7.82 3.32 17.06
C TYR A 215 -8.36 2.22 16.17
N ILE A 216 -8.38 2.48 14.86
CA ILE A 216 -8.43 1.42 13.84
C ILE A 216 -7.00 0.91 13.67
N ARG A 217 -6.70 -0.20 14.34
CA ARG A 217 -5.38 -0.83 14.37
C ARG A 217 -4.94 -1.36 13.01
N LYS A 218 -5.87 -1.98 12.29
CA LYS A 218 -5.56 -2.70 11.05
C LYS A 218 -6.74 -2.70 10.09
N VAL A 219 -6.44 -2.55 8.81
CA VAL A 219 -7.41 -2.66 7.71
C VAL A 219 -6.86 -3.64 6.69
N LYS A 220 -7.68 -4.62 6.31
CA LYS A 220 -7.37 -5.59 5.26
C LYS A 220 -8.41 -5.50 4.17
N ILE A 221 -7.98 -5.48 2.91
CA ILE A 221 -8.86 -5.77 1.78
C ILE A 221 -8.99 -7.30 1.68
N LEU A 222 -10.21 -7.81 1.82
CA LEU A 222 -10.53 -9.22 1.62
C LEU A 222 -10.88 -9.50 0.16
N LYS A 223 -11.66 -8.60 -0.46
CA LYS A 223 -12.04 -8.70 -1.87
C LYS A 223 -12.00 -7.33 -2.51
N SER A 224 -11.31 -7.22 -3.63
CA SER A 224 -11.36 -6.05 -4.51
C SER A 224 -12.42 -6.25 -5.60
N PRO A 225 -13.10 -5.18 -6.04
CA PRO A 225 -13.95 -5.22 -7.23
C PRO A 225 -13.10 -5.48 -8.49
N LYS A 226 -13.77 -5.69 -9.63
CA LYS A 226 -13.08 -5.83 -10.92
C LYS A 226 -12.28 -4.56 -11.19
N PHE A 227 -11.05 -4.74 -11.65
CA PHE A 227 -10.16 -3.63 -11.94
C PHE A 227 -10.76 -2.71 -13.00
N ASP A 228 -10.79 -1.42 -12.69
CA ASP A 228 -11.27 -0.35 -13.55
C ASP A 228 -10.19 0.73 -13.63
N VAL A 229 -9.69 0.95 -14.84
CA VAL A 229 -8.62 1.91 -15.12
C VAL A 229 -9.12 3.33 -14.85
N GLN A 230 -10.37 3.64 -15.17
CA GLN A 230 -10.92 4.99 -15.05
C GLN A 230 -10.96 5.44 -13.58
N LYS A 231 -11.46 4.58 -12.68
CA LYS A 231 -11.46 4.84 -11.23
C LYS A 231 -10.05 5.02 -10.66
N LEU A 232 -9.07 4.27 -11.18
CA LEU A 232 -7.68 4.44 -10.77
C LEU A 232 -7.12 5.79 -11.25
N MET A 233 -7.44 6.20 -12.47
CA MET A 233 -7.04 7.53 -12.98
C MET A 233 -7.68 8.66 -12.19
N GLU A 234 -8.94 8.53 -11.76
CA GLU A 234 -9.59 9.50 -10.88
C GLU A 234 -8.92 9.61 -9.49
N LEU A 235 -8.41 8.49 -8.97
CA LEU A 235 -7.62 8.42 -7.73
C LEU A 235 -6.23 9.07 -7.84
N HIS A 236 -5.69 9.13 -9.06
CA HIS A 236 -4.39 9.75 -9.37
C HIS A 236 -4.52 11.08 -10.13
N GLY A 237 -5.73 11.51 -10.41
CA GLY A 237 -6.04 12.79 -11.01
C GLY A 237 -5.82 13.87 -9.96
N ASP A 238 -4.96 14.82 -10.29
CA ASP A 238 -4.93 16.12 -9.63
C ASP A 238 -6.05 16.98 -10.28
N ASN A 239 -6.78 17.86 -9.58
CA ASN A 239 -6.34 19.23 -9.30
C ASN A 239 -5.05 19.62 -10.05
N ILE A 240 -5.07 19.48 -11.37
CA ILE A 240 -4.12 20.20 -12.21
C ILE A 240 -4.28 21.66 -11.79
N ASP A 241 -3.27 22.20 -11.11
CA ASP A 241 -2.96 23.61 -11.21
C ASP A 241 -2.85 23.90 -12.70
N THR A 242 -3.96 24.31 -13.29
CA THR A 242 -4.04 24.93 -14.62
C THR A 242 -3.41 26.33 -14.53
N GLY A 243 -2.19 26.39 -13.99
CA GLY A 243 -1.29 27.53 -13.96
C GLY A 243 -0.29 27.50 -15.11
N SER A 244 -0.48 26.60 -16.08
CA SER A 244 -0.01 26.79 -17.45
C SER A 244 -1.22 26.63 -18.36
N LYS A 245 -2.00 27.72 -18.45
CA LYS A 245 -2.92 27.93 -19.57
C LYS A 245 -2.12 27.65 -20.86
N MET A 246 -2.44 26.56 -21.56
CA MET A 246 -2.37 26.57 -23.01
C MET A 246 -3.37 27.62 -23.48
N GLY A 247 -2.94 28.88 -23.46
CA GLY A 247 -3.59 29.97 -24.16
C GLY A 247 -3.02 30.01 -25.56
N GLY A 248 -3.83 29.63 -26.53
CA GLY A 248 -3.46 29.72 -27.94
C GLY A 248 -4.13 28.65 -28.77
N SER A 249 -5.41 28.83 -29.04
CA SER A 249 -5.99 28.43 -30.33
C SER A 249 -5.14 29.08 -31.43
N GLY A 250 -4.18 28.34 -31.98
CA GLY A 250 -3.39 28.72 -33.13
C GLY A 250 -3.77 27.82 -34.28
N ASP A 251 -4.32 28.43 -35.33
CA ASP A 251 -4.78 27.78 -36.54
C ASP A 251 -3.77 26.77 -37.12
N PHE A 252 -4.29 25.64 -37.58
CA PHE A 252 -3.54 24.66 -38.35
C PHE A 252 -3.05 25.30 -39.66
N LYS A 253 -1.74 25.47 -39.79
CA LYS A 253 -1.09 25.91 -41.04
C LYS A 253 -0.53 24.69 -41.77
N GLU A 254 -1.08 24.44 -42.95
CA GLU A 254 -0.71 23.35 -43.85
C GLU A 254 0.76 23.50 -44.32
N PRO A 255 1.57 22.42 -44.40
CA PRO A 255 2.97 22.55 -44.80
C PRO A 255 3.11 22.80 -46.29
N GLU A 256 3.98 23.75 -46.66
CA GLU A 256 4.34 24.05 -48.05
C GLU A 256 4.99 22.84 -48.74
N ILE A 257 4.59 22.61 -50.00
CA ILE A 257 5.07 21.54 -50.87
C ILE A 257 6.55 21.78 -51.18
N GLN A 258 7.40 20.77 -50.93
CA GLN A 258 8.81 20.81 -51.30
C GLN A 258 8.93 20.85 -52.83
N GLU A 259 9.49 21.93 -53.37
CA GLU A 259 9.97 21.93 -54.75
C GLU A 259 11.23 21.05 -54.85
N SER A 260 11.13 20.06 -55.73
CA SER A 260 12.22 19.19 -56.15
C SER A 260 13.26 19.97 -56.95
N VAL A 261 14.52 19.94 -56.50
CA VAL A 261 15.74 19.88 -57.34
C VAL A 261 16.78 19.03 -56.63
#